data_AF-A0A6L5DYN8-F1
#
_entry.id   AF-A0A6L5DYN8-F1
#
_cell.length_a   1.000
_cell.length_b   1.000
_cell.length_c   1.000
_cell.angle_alpha   90.00
_cell.angle_beta   90.00
_cell.angle_gamma   90.00
#
_symmetry.space_group_name_H-M   'P 1'
#
loop_
_entity.id
_entity.type
_entity.pdbx_description
1 polymer ?
#
loop_
_entity_poly.entity_id
_entity_poly.type
_entity_poly.pdbx_seq_one_letter_code
_entity_poly.pdbx_strand_id
1 'polypeptide(L)'
;MNILNAFFICQVTKTPIKIGELWKANRSVNNFDSYIQAIVTLNKANITYSREHFNKCYLEGRNIRNISFGLVAAKNNKIELSLAEAIQKDKEKVDLLEMYSKNK
;
A
#
# COMPACT_ATOMS: atom_id res chain seq x y z
N MET A 1 8.17 -13.09 5.02
CA MET A 1 8.47 -13.52 3.64
C MET A 1 9.90 -13.14 3.24
N ASN A 2 10.56 -13.91 2.37
CA ASN A 2 11.88 -13.53 1.83
C ASN A 2 11.77 -12.73 0.51
N ILE A 3 12.87 -12.14 0.05
CA ILE A 3 12.90 -11.27 -1.13
C ILE A 3 12.55 -12.01 -2.43
N LEU A 4 13.02 -13.25 -2.60
CA LEU A 4 12.75 -14.03 -3.81
C LEU A 4 11.27 -14.36 -3.94
N ASN A 5 10.63 -14.76 -2.84
CA ASN A 5 9.19 -15.01 -2.77
C ASN A 5 8.40 -13.73 -3.07
N ALA A 6 8.81 -12.60 -2.48
CA ALA A 6 8.18 -11.31 -2.75
C ALA A 6 8.31 -10.91 -4.23
N PHE A 7 9.49 -11.07 -4.82
CA PHE A 7 9.72 -10.80 -6.23
C PHE A 7 8.86 -11.69 -7.12
N PHE A 8 8.83 -13.00 -6.86
CA PHE A 8 7.98 -13.95 -7.57
C PHE A 8 6.50 -13.58 -7.50
N ILE A 9 5.98 -13.25 -6.33
CA ILE A 9 4.59 -12.79 -6.15
C ILE A 9 4.33 -11.56 -7.03
N CYS A 10 5.21 -10.56 -6.98
CA CYS A 10 5.02 -9.34 -7.78
C CYS A 10 5.05 -9.63 -9.29
N GLN A 11 5.88 -10.56 -9.77
CA GLN A 11 5.88 -10.99 -11.17
C GLN A 11 4.55 -11.66 -11.55
N VAL A 12 4.08 -12.61 -10.75
CA VAL A 12 2.82 -13.33 -10.99
C VAL A 12 1.62 -12.38 -10.97
N THR A 13 1.63 -11.38 -10.09
CA THR A 13 0.55 -10.37 -9.99
C THR A 13 0.74 -9.18 -10.92
N LYS A 14 1.70 -9.23 -11.85
CA LYS A 14 2.03 -8.14 -12.79
C LYS A 14 2.22 -6.78 -12.09
N THR A 15 2.75 -6.82 -10.87
CA THR A 15 3.03 -5.65 -10.05
C THR A 15 4.42 -5.12 -10.40
N PRO A 16 4.52 -3.93 -11.02
CA PRO A 16 5.82 -3.38 -11.38
C PRO A 16 6.62 -3.03 -10.11
N ILE A 17 7.75 -3.71 -9.93
CA ILE A 17 8.70 -3.47 -8.85
C ILE A 17 10.12 -3.89 -9.26
N LYS A 18 11.12 -3.10 -8.86
CA LYS A 18 12.53 -3.46 -9.05
C LYS A 18 13.02 -4.27 -7.86
N ILE A 19 13.89 -5.25 -8.09
CA ILE A 19 14.46 -6.07 -7.01
C ILE A 19 15.22 -5.22 -5.96
N GLY A 20 15.85 -4.12 -6.39
CA GLY A 20 16.50 -3.18 -5.48
C GLY A 20 15.54 -2.48 -4.51
N GLU A 21 14.27 -2.28 -4.89
CA GLU A 21 13.25 -1.74 -3.97
C GLU A 21 12.88 -2.76 -2.90
N LEU A 22 12.79 -4.04 -3.26
CA LEU A 22 12.52 -5.12 -2.31
C LEU A 22 13.65 -5.24 -1.28
N TRP A 23 14.90 -5.14 -1.71
CA TRP A 23 16.05 -5.12 -0.80
C TRP A 23 16.00 -3.97 0.21
N LYS A 24 15.64 -2.76 -0.24
CA LYS A 24 15.46 -1.60 0.65
C LYS A 24 14.33 -1.83 1.64
N ALA A 25 13.19 -2.32 1.17
CA ALA A 25 12.02 -2.57 2.00
C ALA A 25 12.22 -3.70 3.02
N ASN A 26 12.94 -4.76 2.66
CA ASN A 26 13.22 -5.91 3.53
C ASN A 26 14.24 -5.59 4.64
N ARG A 27 15.05 -4.53 4.49
CA ARG A 27 15.96 -4.05 5.55
C ARG A 27 15.27 -3.17 6.60
N SER A 28 14.03 -2.78 6.36
CA SER A 28 13.24 -2.03 7.34
C SER A 28 12.81 -2.94 8.49
N VAL A 29 12.68 -2.39 9.69
CA VAL A 29 12.07 -3.08 10.85
C VAL A 29 10.56 -3.30 10.68
N ASN A 30 9.96 -2.70 9.66
CA ASN A 30 8.54 -2.79 9.39
C ASN A 30 8.16 -4.12 8.73
N ASN A 31 6.87 -4.44 8.79
CA ASN A 31 6.36 -5.71 8.29
C ASN A 31 6.42 -5.76 6.76
N PHE A 32 7.47 -6.40 6.23
CA PHE A 32 7.71 -6.56 4.79
C PHE A 32 6.56 -7.25 4.07
N ASP A 33 5.90 -8.22 4.71
CA ASP A 33 4.80 -8.98 4.12
C ASP A 33 3.59 -8.08 3.89
N SER A 34 3.31 -7.20 4.86
CA SER A 34 2.27 -6.17 4.76
C SER A 34 2.55 -5.20 3.61
N TYR A 35 3.82 -4.84 3.40
CA TYR A 35 4.22 -3.99 2.28
C TYR A 35 3.95 -4.62 0.93
N ILE A 36 4.35 -5.87 0.74
CA ILE A 36 4.10 -6.59 -0.51
C ILE A 36 2.60 -6.77 -0.76
N GLN A 37 1.83 -7.11 0.27
CA GLN A 37 0.37 -7.20 0.15
C GLN A 37 -0.24 -5.86 -0.27
N ALA A 38 0.19 -4.75 0.33
CA ALA A 38 -0.33 -3.43 0.04
C ALA A 38 -0.07 -2.99 -1.40
N ILE A 39 1.17 -3.14 -1.91
CA ILE A 39 1.51 -2.76 -3.29
C ILE A 39 0.77 -3.63 -4.31
N VAL A 40 0.61 -4.93 -4.04
CA VAL A 40 -0.12 -5.85 -4.91
C VAL A 40 -1.59 -5.47 -4.94
N THR A 41 -2.18 -5.15 -3.79
CA THR A 41 -3.58 -4.75 -3.69
C THR A 41 -3.84 -3.47 -4.46
N LEU A 42 -3.02 -2.43 -4.27
CA LEU A 42 -3.15 -1.17 -4.98
C LEU A 42 -3.04 -1.34 -6.50
N ASN A 43 -2.09 -2.14 -6.96
CA ASN A 43 -1.91 -2.38 -8.40
C ASN A 43 -3.06 -3.21 -8.99
N LYS A 44 -3.52 -4.26 -8.30
CA LYS A 44 -4.69 -5.05 -8.74
C LYS A 44 -5.95 -4.20 -8.81
N ALA A 45 -6.10 -3.24 -7.90
CA ALA A 45 -7.20 -2.29 -7.91
C ALA A 45 -7.01 -1.14 -8.93
N ASN A 46 -5.93 -1.12 -9.71
CA ASN A 46 -5.60 -0.02 -10.64
C ASN A 46 -5.65 1.36 -9.96
N ILE A 47 -5.09 1.48 -8.76
CA ILE A 47 -4.95 2.76 -8.06
C ILE A 47 -3.70 3.46 -8.60
N THR A 48 -3.83 4.73 -8.97
CA THR A 48 -2.69 5.58 -9.35
C THR A 48 -2.13 6.24 -8.09
N TYR A 49 -0.83 6.06 -7.83
CA TYR A 49 -0.16 6.64 -6.67
C TYR A 49 1.35 6.78 -6.93
N SER A 50 2.01 7.65 -6.17
CA SER A 50 3.47 7.75 -6.19
C SER A 50 4.08 6.58 -5.40
N ARG A 51 4.71 5.64 -6.11
CA ARG A 51 5.47 4.53 -5.52
C ARG A 51 6.53 5.02 -4.54
N GLU A 52 7.26 6.07 -4.90
CA GLU A 52 8.30 6.65 -4.06
C GLU A 52 7.74 7.16 -2.72
N HIS A 53 6.65 7.93 -2.79
CA HIS A 53 5.99 8.46 -1.58
C HIS A 53 5.45 7.34 -0.71
N PHE A 54 4.82 6.32 -1.32
CA PHE A 54 4.31 5.16 -0.59
C PHE A 54 5.45 4.38 0.10
N ASN A 55 6.58 4.20 -0.57
CA ASN A 55 7.76 3.54 0.00
C ASN A 55 8.33 4.35 1.18
N LYS A 56 8.35 5.68 1.07
CA LYS A 56 8.75 6.55 2.19
C LYS A 56 7.83 6.36 3.39
N CYS A 57 6.51 6.31 3.20
CA CYS A 57 5.55 6.04 4.28
C CYS A 57 5.79 4.68 4.95
N TYR A 58 6.08 3.64 4.16
CA TYR A 58 6.46 2.35 4.70
C TYR A 58 7.73 2.43 5.54
N LEU A 59 8.78 3.11 5.06
CA LEU A 59 10.04 3.23 5.78
C LEU A 59 9.90 4.07 7.07
N GLU A 60 8.98 5.03 7.09
CA GLU A 60 8.60 5.81 8.27
C GLU A 60 7.77 5.01 9.31
N GLY A 61 7.40 3.75 9.03
CA GLY A 61 6.63 2.93 9.96
C GLY A 61 5.13 3.24 10.00
N ARG A 62 4.59 3.88 8.95
CA ARG A 62 3.15 4.16 8.85
C ARG A 62 2.34 2.90 8.57
N ASN A 63 1.03 2.96 8.83
CA ASN A 63 0.13 1.85 8.59
C ASN A 63 -0.26 1.75 7.11
N ILE A 64 0.66 1.20 6.32
CA ILE A 64 0.48 0.96 4.88
C ILE A 64 -0.73 0.09 4.52
N ARG A 65 -1.22 -0.77 5.44
CA ARG A 65 -2.43 -1.58 5.20
C ARG A 65 -3.68 -0.71 5.28
N ASN A 66 -3.79 0.14 6.30
CA ASN A 66 -4.87 1.11 6.43
C ASN A 66 -4.92 2.03 5.18
N ILE A 67 -3.76 2.57 4.79
CA ILE A 67 -3.65 3.43 3.60
C ILE A 67 -4.06 2.69 2.32
N SER A 68 -3.49 1.51 2.07
CA SER A 68 -3.75 0.77 0.83
C SER A 68 -5.19 0.27 0.71
N PHE A 69 -5.75 -0.32 1.77
CA PHE A 69 -7.14 -0.75 1.76
C PHE A 69 -8.11 0.42 1.75
N GLY A 70 -7.77 1.52 2.43
CA GLY A 70 -8.53 2.77 2.39
C GLY A 70 -8.66 3.34 0.98
N LEU A 71 -7.55 3.42 0.23
CA LEU A 71 -7.55 3.88 -1.16
C LEU A 71 -8.41 3.00 -2.06
N VAL A 72 -8.34 1.67 -1.86
CA VAL A 72 -9.15 0.71 -2.62
C VAL A 72 -10.63 0.84 -2.27
N ALA A 73 -10.96 0.97 -0.99
CA ALA A 73 -12.33 1.18 -0.52
C ALA A 73 -12.90 2.49 -1.07
N ALA A 74 -12.15 3.60 -1.02
CA ALA A 74 -12.55 4.87 -1.60
C ALA A 74 -12.86 4.73 -3.10
N LYS A 75 -11.96 4.11 -3.88
CA LYS A 75 -12.17 3.87 -5.31
C LYS A 75 -13.42 3.01 -5.58
N ASN A 76 -13.63 1.94 -4.83
CA ASN A 76 -14.80 1.07 -5.00
C ASN A 76 -16.11 1.83 -4.76
N ASN A 77 -16.08 2.85 -3.91
CA ASN A 77 -17.21 3.74 -3.63
C ASN A 77 -17.23 4.99 -4.52
N LYS A 78 -16.40 5.05 -5.56
CA LYS A 78 -16.27 6.19 -6.49
C LYS A 78 -15.90 7.51 -5.80
N ILE A 79 -15.18 7.42 -4.68
CA ILE A 79 -14.63 8.57 -3.97
C ILE A 79 -13.19 8.76 -4.42
N GLU A 80 -12.85 9.97 -4.87
CA GLU A 80 -11.47 10.34 -5.13
C GLU A 80 -10.73 10.52 -3.80
N LEU A 81 -9.69 9.72 -3.60
CA LEU A 81 -8.79 9.82 -2.45
C LEU A 81 -7.37 9.72 -2.95
N SER A 82 -6.59 10.77 -2.76
CA SER A 82 -5.17 10.78 -3.06
C SER A 82 -4.37 10.06 -1.99
N LEU A 83 -3.16 9.60 -2.35
CA LEU A 83 -2.23 9.02 -1.38
C LEU A 83 -1.90 10.02 -0.25
N ALA A 84 -1.74 11.29 -0.56
CA ALA A 84 -1.42 12.33 0.44
C ALA A 84 -2.54 12.49 1.47
N GLU A 85 -3.80 12.51 1.03
CA GLU A 85 -4.96 12.57 1.92
C GLU A 85 -5.10 11.31 2.77
N ALA A 86 -4.89 10.13 2.18
CA ALA A 86 -4.90 8.88 2.93
C ALA A 86 -3.83 8.86 4.03
N ILE A 87 -2.62 9.35 3.74
CA ILE A 87 -1.55 9.49 4.73
C ILE A 87 -1.93 10.48 5.83
N GLN A 88 -2.57 11.60 5.47
CA GLN A 88 -2.98 12.61 6.45
C GLN A 88 -4.05 12.05 7.39
N LYS A 89 -5.05 11.35 6.86
CA LYS A 89 -6.07 10.65 7.65
C LYS A 89 -5.48 9.55 8.54
N ASP A 90 -4.48 8.82 8.06
CA ASP A 90 -3.75 7.84 8.87
C ASP A 90 -3.02 8.50 10.06
N LYS A 91 -2.42 9.69 9.86
CA LYS A 91 -1.82 10.48 10.97
C LYS A 91 -2.85 10.91 12.00
N GLU A 92 -4.06 11.21 11.56
CA GLU A 92 -5.21 11.55 12.41
C GLU A 92 -5.82 10.31 13.09
N LYS A 93 -5.23 9.12 12.88
CA LYS A 93 -5.69 7.82 13.41
C LYS A 93 -7.09 7.44 12.92
N VAL A 94 -7.47 7.90 11.73
CA VAL A 94 -8.71 7.50 11.07
C VAL A 94 -8.54 6.11 10.46
N ASP A 95 -9.45 5.19 10.78
CA ASP A 95 -9.58 3.93 10.05
C ASP A 95 -10.23 4.20 8.69
N LEU A 96 -9.39 4.26 7.66
CA LEU A 96 -9.81 4.55 6.30
C LEU A 96 -10.68 3.42 5.73
N LEU A 97 -10.39 2.17 6.13
CA LEU A 97 -11.17 1.03 5.67
C LEU A 97 -12.57 1.13 6.24
N GLU A 98 -12.74 1.42 7.53
CA GLU A 98 -14.06 1.62 8.13
C GLU A 98 -14.78 2.83 7.54
N MET A 99 -14.08 3.96 7.37
CA MET A 99 -14.64 5.20 6.84
C MET A 99 -15.25 5.00 5.45
N TYR A 100 -14.56 4.26 4.57
CA TYR A 100 -14.99 4.09 3.17
C TYR A 100 -15.71 2.78 2.88
N SER A 101 -15.73 1.79 3.78
CA SER A 101 -16.46 0.53 3.55
C SER A 101 -17.95 0.59 3.87
N LYS A 102 -18.43 1.66 4.53
CA LYS A 102 -19.80 1.75 5.08
C LYS A 102 -20.93 2.05 4.07
N ASN A 103 -20.66 2.14 2.77
CA ASN A 103 -21.71 2.35 1.76
C ASN A 103 -22.05 1.03 1.04
N LYS A 104 -22.76 0.13 1.74
CA LYS A 104 -23.47 -0.99 1.12
C LYS A 104 -24.97 -0.81 1.31
#